data_AF-A0A1Q5SBS7-F1
#
_entry.id   AF-A0A1Q5SBS7-F1
#
_cell.length_a   1.000
_cell.length_b   1.000
_cell.length_c   1.000
_cell.angle_alpha   90.00
_cell.angle_beta   90.00
_cell.angle_gamma   90.00
#
_symmetry.space_group_name_H-M   'P 1'
#
loop_
_entity.id
_entity.type
_entity.pdbx_description
1 polymer ?
#
loop_
_entity_poly.entity_id
_entity_poly.type
_entity_poly.pdbx_seq_one_letter_code
_entity_poly.pdbx_strand_id
1 'polypeptide(L)'
;MIIMMSPDRMRGLAKRLRRVLRGLGVELKHTECLDLAARLVGFNGWYDYLKRDLDASLSPLDDSLSEEVFAARDAFQISVLLSAGLGEVARELLDRANPTGSWAQQSATTPRVERVGGNDPGRWSENLSARAED
;
A
#
# COMPACT_ATOMS: atom_id res chain seq x y z
N MET A 1 -9.93 20.28 7.01
CA MET A 1 -8.77 20.26 6.09
C MET A 1 -8.91 19.03 5.23
N ILE A 2 -9.19 19.21 3.94
CA ILE A 2 -9.69 18.15 3.04
C ILE A 2 -8.50 17.57 2.27
N ILE A 3 -8.33 16.25 2.28
CA ILE A 3 -7.24 15.63 1.53
C ILE A 3 -7.61 15.50 0.05
N MET A 4 -6.89 16.25 -0.77
CA MET A 4 -6.78 16.00 -2.20
C MET A 4 -6.18 14.60 -2.41
N MET A 5 -6.99 13.61 -2.81
CA MET A 5 -6.44 12.42 -3.45
C MET A 5 -6.20 12.75 -4.92
N SER A 6 -4.99 13.25 -5.22
CA SER A 6 -4.53 13.39 -6.60
C SER A 6 -4.49 12.02 -7.29
N PRO A 7 -4.56 11.98 -8.63
CA PRO A 7 -4.38 10.73 -9.38
C PRO A 7 -3.10 9.96 -8.97
N ASP A 8 -2.03 10.67 -8.59
CA ASP A 8 -0.79 10.05 -8.12
C ASP A 8 -0.96 9.34 -6.77
N ARG A 9 -1.75 9.90 -5.86
CA ARG A 9 -2.08 9.26 -4.58
C ARG A 9 -2.91 8.00 -4.82
N MET A 10 -3.87 8.05 -5.75
CA MET A 10 -4.67 6.89 -6.13
C MET A 10 -3.79 5.77 -6.73
N ARG A 11 -2.86 6.12 -7.62
CA ARG A 11 -1.86 5.16 -8.16
C ARG A 11 -0.96 4.60 -7.06
N GLY A 12 -0.58 5.43 -6.08
CA GLY A 12 0.18 5.01 -4.90
C GLY A 12 -0.57 3.98 -4.06
N LEU A 13 -1.85 4.22 -3.78
CA LEU A 13 -2.72 3.26 -3.10
C LEU A 13 -2.86 1.95 -3.91
N ALA A 14 -3.13 2.03 -5.22
CA ALA A 14 -3.23 0.84 -6.06
C ALA A 14 -1.94 -0.01 -6.06
N LYS A 15 -0.75 0.61 -6.07
CA LYS A 15 0.52 -0.11 -5.94
C LYS A 15 0.66 -0.81 -4.58
N ARG A 16 0.22 -0.17 -3.51
CA ARG A 16 0.26 -0.72 -2.16
C ARG A 16 -0.72 -1.88 -2.00
N LEU A 17 -1.96 -1.73 -2.45
CA LEU A 17 -2.96 -2.79 -2.51
C LEU A 17 -2.39 -4.01 -3.23
N ARG A 18 -1.79 -3.81 -4.41
CA ARG A 18 -1.16 -4.89 -5.17
C ARG A 18 -0.06 -5.61 -4.38
N ARG A 19 0.78 -4.87 -3.66
CA ARG A 19 1.85 -5.44 -2.84
C ARG A 19 1.29 -6.26 -1.67
N VAL A 20 0.31 -5.73 -0.96
CA VAL A 20 -0.33 -6.40 0.18
C VAL A 20 -1.05 -7.66 -0.30
N LEU A 21 -1.91 -7.55 -1.32
CA LEU A 21 -2.64 -8.67 -1.90
C LEU A 21 -1.71 -9.80 -2.35
N ARG A 22 -0.60 -9.47 -3.02
CA ARG A 22 0.40 -10.48 -3.40
C ARG A 22 1.00 -11.19 -2.20
N GLY A 23 1.24 -10.45 -1.11
CA GLY A 23 1.70 -11.03 0.15
C GLY A 23 0.67 -11.93 0.84
N LEU A 24 -0.62 -11.77 0.50
CA LEU A 24 -1.73 -12.60 0.99
C LEU A 24 -2.12 -13.71 -0.01
N GLY A 25 -1.32 -13.94 -1.06
CA GLY A 25 -1.57 -14.99 -2.05
C GLY A 25 -2.58 -14.62 -3.14
N VAL A 26 -3.01 -13.36 -3.21
CA VAL A 26 -3.96 -12.87 -4.22
C VAL A 26 -3.22 -12.06 -5.29
N GLU A 27 -3.33 -12.48 -6.55
CA GLU A 27 -2.75 -11.77 -7.68
C GLU A 27 -3.79 -10.95 -8.43
N LEU A 28 -3.66 -9.62 -8.36
CA LEU A 28 -4.41 -8.68 -9.18
C LEU A 28 -3.47 -7.88 -10.10
N LYS A 29 -3.99 -7.52 -11.28
CA LYS A 29 -3.36 -6.56 -12.19
C LYS A 29 -3.43 -5.17 -11.58
N HIS A 30 -2.50 -4.31 -12.00
CA HIS A 30 -2.47 -2.92 -11.50
C HIS A 30 -3.77 -2.15 -11.82
N THR A 31 -4.39 -2.43 -12.97
CA THR A 31 -5.66 -1.83 -13.38
C THR A 31 -6.82 -2.23 -12.47
N GLU A 32 -6.86 -3.47 -12.02
CA GLU A 32 -7.86 -3.98 -11.07
C GLU A 32 -7.64 -3.34 -9.69
N CYS A 33 -6.38 -3.14 -9.28
CA CYS A 33 -6.07 -2.42 -8.06
C CYS A 33 -6.43 -0.92 -8.12
N LEU A 34 -6.36 -0.29 -9.29
CA LEU A 34 -6.83 1.10 -9.48
C LEU A 34 -8.35 1.19 -9.34
N ASP A 35 -9.06 0.23 -9.93
CA ASP A 35 -10.51 0.17 -9.83
C ASP A 35 -10.96 -0.08 -8.39
N LEU A 36 -10.32 -1.03 -7.72
CA LEU A 36 -10.56 -1.32 -6.31
C LEU A 36 -10.27 -0.11 -5.41
N ALA A 37 -9.17 0.60 -5.66
CA ALA A 37 -8.82 1.81 -4.90
C ALA A 37 -9.88 2.91 -5.06
N ALA A 38 -10.40 3.11 -6.27
CA ALA A 38 -11.47 4.07 -6.51
C ALA A 38 -12.78 3.67 -5.79
N ARG A 39 -13.11 2.37 -5.78
CA ARG A 39 -14.27 1.83 -5.08
C ARG A 39 -14.18 1.98 -3.55
N LEU A 40 -13.00 1.75 -2.99
CA LEU A 40 -12.75 1.91 -1.54
C LEU A 40 -12.93 3.34 -1.04
N VAL A 41 -12.85 4.35 -1.92
CA VAL A 41 -13.08 5.75 -1.58
C VAL A 41 -14.45 6.28 -2.06
N GLY A 42 -15.33 5.39 -2.53
CA GLY A 42 -16.74 5.71 -2.81
C GLY A 42 -17.11 5.92 -4.29
N PHE A 43 -16.19 5.72 -5.24
CA PHE A 43 -16.53 5.78 -6.67
C PHE A 43 -17.00 4.42 -7.19
N ASN A 44 -17.65 4.40 -8.36
CA ASN A 44 -18.03 3.14 -8.99
C ASN A 44 -16.81 2.37 -9.55
N GLY A 45 -15.72 3.07 -9.84
CA GLY A 45 -14.50 2.51 -10.41
C GLY A 45 -13.52 3.57 -10.86
N TRP A 46 -12.39 3.15 -11.44
CA TRP A 46 -11.30 4.06 -11.81
C TRP A 46 -11.73 5.12 -12.84
N TYR A 47 -12.53 4.74 -13.83
CA TYR A 47 -13.02 5.67 -14.85
C TYR A 47 -14.00 6.69 -14.31
N ASP A 48 -14.81 6.31 -13.31
CA ASP A 48 -15.74 7.21 -12.62
C ASP A 48 -14.96 8.23 -11.79
N TYR A 49 -13.93 7.76 -11.06
CA TYR A 49 -12.98 8.64 -10.37
C TYR A 49 -12.30 9.63 -11.32
N LEU A 50 -11.92 9.23 -12.54
CA LEU A 50 -11.31 10.14 -13.52
C LEU A 50 -12.27 11.22 -14.04
N LYS A 51 -13.58 10.98 -14.02
CA LYS A 51 -14.62 11.91 -14.44
C LYS A 51 -15.08 12.85 -13.32
N ARG A 52 -14.58 12.66 -12.11
CA ARG A 52 -14.97 13.47 -10.95
C ARG A 52 -14.71 14.94 -11.20
N ASP A 53 -15.54 15.75 -10.59
CA ASP A 53 -15.27 17.18 -10.46
C ASP A 53 -14.03 17.37 -9.57
N LEU A 54 -13.00 18.02 -10.13
CA LEU A 54 -11.75 18.30 -9.42
C LEU A 54 -11.91 19.43 -8.40
N ASP A 55 -12.97 20.24 -8.54
CA ASP A 55 -13.29 21.36 -7.66
C ASP A 55 -14.26 20.95 -6.53
N ALA A 56 -14.84 19.74 -6.60
CA ALA A 56 -15.71 19.21 -5.56
C ALA A 56 -14.92 18.74 -4.32
N SER A 57 -15.46 19.04 -3.14
CA SER A 57 -14.91 18.60 -1.85
C SER A 57 -15.07 17.10 -1.67
N LEU A 58 -13.97 16.34 -1.65
CA LEU A 58 -13.97 14.91 -1.32
C LEU A 58 -13.85 14.68 0.20
N SER A 59 -14.21 13.46 0.64
CA SER A 59 -14.44 13.09 2.06
C SER A 59 -13.26 13.40 3.01
N PRO A 60 -13.50 13.71 4.31
CA PRO A 60 -12.44 13.99 5.29
C PRO A 60 -11.53 12.79 5.58
N LEU A 61 -10.34 13.02 6.15
CA LEU A 61 -9.47 11.93 6.62
C LEU A 61 -10.00 11.24 7.87
N ASP A 62 -9.61 9.99 8.07
CA ASP A 62 -9.99 9.19 9.24
C ASP A 62 -9.68 9.90 10.57
N ASP A 63 -8.51 10.55 10.70
CA ASP A 63 -8.10 11.30 11.90
C ASP A 63 -9.00 12.51 12.23
N SER A 64 -9.86 12.90 11.29
CA SER A 64 -10.79 14.03 11.42
C SER A 64 -12.26 13.61 11.47
N LEU A 65 -12.53 12.30 11.42
CA LEU A 65 -13.87 11.75 11.54
C LEU A 65 -14.25 11.52 13.00
N SER A 66 -15.54 11.62 13.30
CA SER A 66 -16.06 11.04 14.54
C SER A 66 -15.97 9.52 14.45
N GLU A 67 -15.99 8.85 15.60
CA GLU A 67 -15.93 7.40 15.70
C GLU A 67 -17.06 6.72 14.88
N GLU A 68 -18.26 7.31 14.88
CA GLU A 68 -19.41 6.79 14.13
C GLU A 68 -19.19 6.89 12.61
N VAL A 69 -18.61 7.99 12.13
CA VAL A 69 -18.34 8.19 10.71
C VAL A 69 -17.17 7.31 10.25
N PHE A 70 -16.18 7.10 11.12
CA PHE A 70 -15.10 6.14 10.89
C PHE A 70 -15.64 4.71 10.78
N ALA A 71 -16.50 4.29 11.73
CA ALA A 71 -17.12 2.96 11.71
C ALA A 71 -17.98 2.73 10.46
N ALA A 72 -18.74 3.75 10.03
CA ALA A 72 -19.53 3.67 8.80
C ALA A 72 -18.65 3.51 7.54
N ARG A 73 -17.50 4.21 7.51
CA ARG A 73 -16.51 4.09 6.42
C ARG A 73 -15.84 2.73 6.41
N ASP A 74 -15.42 2.22 7.56
CA ASP A 74 -14.83 0.89 7.71
C ASP A 74 -15.81 -0.19 7.22
N ALA A 75 -17.07 -0.13 7.64
CA ALA A 75 -18.12 -1.04 7.17
C ALA A 75 -18.33 -0.96 5.65
N PHE A 76 -18.33 0.25 5.08
CA PHE A 76 -18.39 0.44 3.63
C PHE A 76 -17.20 -0.22 2.91
N GLN A 77 -15.98 0.03 3.37
CA GLN A 77 -14.76 -0.53 2.76
C GLN A 77 -14.75 -2.06 2.80
N ILE A 78 -15.18 -2.66 3.91
CA ILE A 78 -15.34 -4.12 4.02
C ILE A 78 -16.38 -4.63 3.03
N SER A 79 -17.52 -3.95 2.89
CA SER A 79 -18.55 -4.33 1.92
C SER A 79 -18.04 -4.32 0.47
N VAL A 80 -17.22 -3.32 0.12
CA VAL A 80 -16.55 -3.24 -1.19
C VAL A 80 -15.63 -4.44 -1.41
N LEU A 81 -14.80 -4.78 -0.41
CA LEU A 81 -13.88 -5.92 -0.50
C LEU A 81 -14.61 -7.26 -0.59
N LEU A 82 -15.68 -7.45 0.19
CA LEU A 82 -16.56 -8.62 0.10
C LEU A 82 -17.14 -8.77 -1.31
N SER A 83 -17.69 -7.69 -1.88
CA SER A 83 -18.24 -7.71 -3.24
C SER A 83 -17.20 -7.96 -4.34
N ALA A 84 -15.92 -7.72 -4.04
CA ALA A 84 -14.79 -8.01 -4.92
C ALA A 84 -14.22 -9.42 -4.74
N GLY A 85 -14.82 -10.26 -3.88
CA GLY A 85 -14.33 -11.60 -3.58
C GLY A 85 -13.12 -11.63 -2.65
N LEU A 86 -12.82 -10.52 -1.97
CA LEU A 86 -11.67 -10.36 -1.07
C LEU A 86 -12.06 -10.43 0.41
N GLY A 87 -13.23 -11.01 0.72
CA GLY A 87 -13.78 -11.07 2.08
C GLY A 87 -12.83 -11.69 3.11
N GLU A 88 -12.17 -12.79 2.75
CA GLU A 88 -11.27 -13.53 3.63
C GLU A 88 -10.02 -12.72 4.02
N VAL A 89 -9.61 -11.77 3.18
CA VAL A 89 -8.42 -10.93 3.39
C VAL A 89 -8.78 -9.49 3.72
N ALA A 90 -10.06 -9.16 3.88
CA ALA A 90 -10.54 -7.78 3.89
C ALA A 90 -9.94 -6.95 5.06
N ARG A 91 -9.95 -7.50 6.27
CA ARG A 91 -9.42 -6.81 7.47
C ARG A 91 -7.91 -6.56 7.37
N GLU A 92 -7.15 -7.63 7.13
CA GLU A 92 -5.70 -7.57 6.96
C GLU A 92 -5.28 -6.63 5.81
N LEU A 93 -6.06 -6.59 4.73
CA LEU A 93 -5.83 -5.67 3.62
C LEU A 93 -6.06 -4.21 4.02
N LEU A 94 -7.14 -3.90 4.74
CA LEU A 94 -7.43 -2.54 5.20
C LEU A 94 -6.39 -2.05 6.21
N ASP A 95 -6.00 -2.90 7.16
CA ASP A 95 -5.00 -2.55 8.18
C ASP A 95 -3.64 -2.21 7.55
N ARG A 96 -3.23 -2.95 6.51
CA ARG A 96 -1.92 -2.78 5.87
C ARG A 96 -1.90 -1.79 4.72
N ALA A 97 -3.00 -1.70 3.96
CA ALA A 97 -3.10 -0.76 2.84
C ALA A 97 -3.50 0.64 3.32
N ASN A 98 -4.25 0.73 4.42
CA ASN A 98 -4.77 1.95 5.01
C ASN A 98 -5.27 2.95 3.95
N PRO A 99 -6.37 2.63 3.25
CA PRO A 99 -6.83 3.39 2.09
C PRO A 99 -7.37 4.79 2.41
N THR A 100 -7.52 5.17 3.69
CA THR A 100 -8.08 6.47 4.11
C THR A 100 -7.36 7.14 5.29
N GLY A 101 -6.43 6.45 5.97
CA GLY A 101 -5.72 6.99 7.13
C GLY A 101 -4.57 7.92 6.80
N SER A 102 -3.88 8.40 7.85
CA SER A 102 -2.85 9.43 7.78
C SER A 102 -1.66 9.05 6.88
N TRP A 103 -1.69 9.53 5.63
CA TRP A 103 -0.66 9.32 4.62
C TRP A 103 0.68 10.01 4.94
N ALA A 104 0.75 10.80 6.01
CA ALA A 104 1.89 11.63 6.38
C ALA A 104 3.08 10.86 6.97
N GLN A 105 2.92 9.61 7.36
CA GLN A 105 3.93 8.87 8.14
C GLN A 105 4.57 7.71 7.39
N GLN A 106 4.95 7.92 6.13
CA GLN A 106 5.68 6.93 5.35
C GLN A 106 7.07 7.43 4.96
N SER A 107 7.81 7.84 5.98
CA SER A 107 9.26 7.79 5.96
C SER A 107 9.67 6.32 6.00
N ALA A 108 9.99 5.76 4.83
CA ALA A 108 10.93 4.67 4.62
C ALA A 108 11.18 3.71 5.82
N THR A 109 10.21 2.85 6.15
CA THR A 109 10.58 1.59 6.82
C THR A 109 11.17 0.67 5.76
N THR A 110 12.43 0.93 5.44
CA THR A 110 13.31 -0.05 4.79
C THR A 110 13.33 -1.28 5.70
N PRO A 111 13.02 -2.50 5.22
CA PRO A 111 13.26 -3.68 6.03
C PRO A 111 14.77 -3.74 6.26
N ARG A 112 15.20 -3.39 7.48
CA ARG A 112 16.56 -3.64 7.95
C ARG A 112 16.68 -5.16 8.04
N VAL A 113 17.11 -5.77 6.95
CA VAL A 113 17.63 -7.14 6.97
C VAL A 113 18.91 -7.05 7.78
N GLU A 114 18.81 -7.21 9.10
CA GLU A 114 19.94 -7.65 9.90
C GLU A 114 20.32 -9.03 9.40
N ARG A 115 21.24 -9.08 8.43
CA ARG A 115 22.09 -10.24 8.25
C ARG A 115 22.93 -10.35 9.52
N VAL A 116 22.40 -11.04 10.54
CA VAL A 116 23.22 -11.65 11.56
C VAL A 116 23.98 -12.76 10.83
N GLY A 117 25.19 -12.43 10.39
CA GLY A 117 26.11 -13.36 9.74
C GLY A 117 26.34 -14.55 10.66
N GLY A 118 25.77 -15.69 10.27
CA GLY A 118 26.10 -16.98 10.83
C GLY A 118 27.60 -17.25 10.66
N ASN A 119 28.17 -17.64 11.79
CA ASN A 119 29.52 -18.14 11.96
C ASN A 119 29.76 -19.38 11.06
N ASP A 120 30.80 -19.39 10.23
CA ASP A 120 31.44 -20.64 9.80
C ASP A 120 32.95 -20.42 9.54
N PRO A 121 33.85 -21.29 10.03
CA PRO A 121 35.28 -21.01 10.16
C PRO A 121 36.12 -21.65 9.04
N GLY A 122 36.97 -20.84 8.41
CA GLY A 122 38.15 -21.28 7.67
C GLY A 122 37.91 -21.75 6.23
N ARG A 123 38.65 -21.19 5.26
CA ARG A 123 39.84 -21.86 4.69
C ARG A 123 40.35 -21.16 3.40
N TRP A 124 41.52 -20.50 3.52
CA TRP A 124 42.66 -20.39 2.58
C TRP A 124 42.48 -19.81 1.14
N SER A 125 43.56 -19.14 0.71
CA SER A 125 43.90 -18.70 -0.67
C SER A 125 43.32 -17.33 -1.05
N GLU A 126 44.04 -16.28 -1.44
CA GLU A 126 45.37 -16.10 -2.04
C GLU A 126 45.96 -14.76 -1.55
N ASN A 127 47.21 -14.74 -1.09
CA ASN A 127 47.94 -13.48 -0.93
C ASN A 127 49.02 -13.39 -2.01
N LEU A 128 48.96 -12.28 -2.72
CA LEU A 128 49.63 -11.94 -3.96
C LEU A 128 51.16 -11.99 -3.82
N SER A 129 51.78 -12.92 -4.57
CA SER A 129 53.15 -12.72 -5.08
C SER A 129 53.07 -11.78 -6.28
N ALA A 130 53.72 -10.62 -6.19
CA ALA A 130 54.52 -9.97 -7.23
C ALA A 130 54.61 -8.46 -6.99
N ARG A 131 55.74 -8.01 -6.45
CA ARG A 131 56.32 -6.73 -6.84
C ARG A 131 57.83 -6.95 -7.00
N ALA A 132 58.21 -7.18 -8.25
CA ALA A 132 59.55 -6.97 -8.75
C ALA A 132 59.73 -5.46 -9.02
N GLU A 133 60.84 -4.94 -8.52
CA GLU A 133 61.83 -4.05 -9.18
C GLU A 133 61.33 -2.90 -10.06
N ASP A 134 61.71 -1.67 -9.71
CA ASP A 134 62.96 -1.04 -10.18
C ASP A 134 63.49 -0.06 -9.11
#